data_AF-A0A3D5WMC6-F1
#
_entry.id   AF-A0A3D5WMC6-F1
#
_cell.length_a   1.000
_cell.length_b   1.000
_cell.length_c   1.000
_cell.angle_alpha   90.00
_cell.angle_beta   90.00
_cell.angle_gamma   90.00
#
_symmetry.space_group_name_H-M   'P 1'
#
loop_
_entity.id
_entity.type
_entity.pdbx_description
1 polymer ?
#
loop_
_entity_poly.entity_id
_entity_poly.type
_entity_poly.pdbx_seq_one_letter_code
_entity_poly.pdbx_strand_id
1 'polypeptide(L)'
;AGADRIFKLLDQEPEVDEGYVQLVNVTEQDGQIKESEKQTGLWAWKHYHQDDGTTTYRKLEGDVVFDDVDFGYNDEKIILHNIKIYAKPGQKIAFVGATGAGKTTITNLINRFYDIQ
;
A
#
# COMPACT_ATOMS: atom_id res chain seq x y z
N ALA A 1 -10.23 8.11 -25.37
CA ALA A 1 -9.04 8.61 -24.64
C ALA A 1 -8.84 7.92 -23.28
N GLY A 2 -9.81 7.98 -22.34
CA GLY A 2 -9.70 7.29 -21.04
C GLY A 2 -9.98 5.79 -21.10
N ALA A 3 -11.08 5.39 -21.74
CA ALA A 3 -11.47 3.98 -21.87
C ALA A 3 -10.46 3.16 -22.68
N ASP A 4 -9.91 3.71 -23.77
CA ASP A 4 -8.90 3.02 -24.59
C ASP A 4 -7.63 2.64 -23.81
N ARG A 5 -7.27 3.40 -22.77
CA ARG A 5 -6.13 3.05 -21.89
C ARG A 5 -6.44 1.87 -20.99
N ILE A 6 -7.70 1.72 -20.56
CA ILE A 6 -8.13 0.57 -19.78
C ILE A 6 -8.13 -0.68 -20.66
N PHE A 7 -8.69 -0.61 -21.87
CA PHE A 7 -8.68 -1.75 -22.80
C PHE A 7 -7.25 -2.19 -23.18
N LYS A 8 -6.35 -1.24 -23.47
CA LYS A 8 -4.94 -1.56 -23.70
C LYS A 8 -4.24 -2.24 -22.51
N LEU A 9 -4.64 -1.91 -21.28
CA LEU A 9 -4.11 -2.53 -20.07
C LEU A 9 -4.69 -3.95 -19.86
N LEU A 10 -5.94 -4.17 -20.26
CA LEU A 10 -6.57 -5.50 -20.24
C LEU A 10 -5.99 -6.45 -21.31
N ASP A 11 -5.57 -5.90 -22.45
CA ASP A 11 -4.96 -6.65 -23.55
C ASP A 11 -3.44 -6.86 -23.39
N GLN A 12 -2.82 -6.29 -22.36
CA GLN A 12 -1.41 -6.56 -22.06
C GLN A 12 -1.24 -7.98 -21.52
N GLU A 13 -0.18 -8.65 -21.95
CA GLU A 13 0.22 -9.90 -21.32
C GLU A 13 0.49 -9.64 -19.83
N PRO A 14 -0.07 -10.46 -18.91
CA PRO A 14 0.20 -10.34 -17.49
C PRO A 14 1.70 -10.38 -17.23
N GLU A 15 2.20 -9.39 -16.51
CA GLU A 15 3.58 -9.42 -16.03
C GLU A 15 3.79 -10.68 -15.17
N VAL A 16 4.87 -11.42 -15.45
CA VAL A 16 5.22 -12.60 -14.66
C VAL A 16 5.84 -12.11 -13.36
N ASP A 17 5.10 -12.26 -12.26
CA ASP A 17 5.60 -11.95 -10.92
C ASP A 17 6.60 -13.03 -10.48
N GLU A 18 7.89 -12.76 -10.68
CA GLU A 18 9.00 -13.55 -10.12
C GLU A 18 9.30 -13.19 -8.65
N GLY A 19 8.48 -12.32 -8.04
CA GLY A 19 8.59 -11.94 -6.65
C GLY A 19 8.39 -13.12 -5.71
N TYR A 20 9.34 -13.32 -4.80
CA TYR A 20 9.27 -14.32 -3.72
C TYR A 20 8.67 -13.78 -2.42
N VAL A 21 8.20 -12.52 -2.44
CA VAL A 21 7.52 -11.88 -1.31
C VAL A 21 6.05 -11.69 -1.65
N GLN A 22 5.17 -12.33 -0.85
CA GLN A 22 3.73 -12.32 -1.09
C GLN A 22 2.98 -11.82 0.14
N LEU A 23 1.91 -11.04 -0.07
CA LEU A 23 0.99 -10.68 1.01
C LEU A 23 -0.09 -11.75 1.15
N VAL A 24 -0.07 -12.49 2.26
CA VAL A 24 -0.96 -13.63 2.51
C VAL A 24 -1.85 -13.41 3.71
N ASN A 25 -3.06 -13.97 3.68
CA ASN A 25 -3.93 -13.99 4.84
C ASN A 25 -3.43 -15.03 5.85
N VAL A 26 -3.48 -14.72 7.15
CA VAL A 26 -2.90 -15.57 8.19
C VAL A 26 -3.79 -15.71 9.42
N THR A 27 -3.61 -16.77 10.18
CA THR A 27 -4.06 -16.87 11.57
C THR A 27 -2.86 -16.84 12.51
N GLU A 28 -3.11 -16.44 13.75
CA GLU A 28 -2.14 -16.51 14.84
C GLU A 28 -2.66 -17.49 15.88
N GLN A 29 -1.91 -18.57 16.14
CA GLN A 29 -2.21 -19.58 17.15
C GLN A 29 -0.95 -19.81 17.98
N ASP A 30 -1.04 -19.60 19.28
CA ASP A 30 0.09 -19.76 20.22
C ASP A 30 1.34 -18.94 19.83
N GLY A 31 1.14 -17.73 19.29
CA GLY A 31 2.22 -16.85 18.82
C GLY A 31 2.88 -17.27 17.50
N GLN A 32 2.39 -18.34 16.87
CA GLN A 32 2.83 -18.74 15.53
C GLN A 32 1.87 -18.24 14.45
N ILE A 33 2.45 -17.63 13.42
CA ILE A 33 1.73 -17.19 12.22
C ILE A 33 1.64 -18.39 11.25
N LYS A 34 0.44 -18.67 10.76
CA LYS A 34 0.18 -19.68 9.72
C LYS A 34 -0.71 -19.10 8.64
N GLU A 35 -0.48 -19.47 7.38
CA GLU A 35 -1.34 -19.07 6.26
C GLU A 35 -2.77 -19.59 6.46
N SER A 36 -3.73 -18.79 6.01
CA SER A 36 -5.15 -19.12 6.04
C SER A 36 -5.80 -18.82 4.70
N GLU A 37 -6.62 -19.76 4.23
CA GLU A 37 -7.48 -19.54 3.05
C GLU A 37 -8.71 -18.67 3.38
N LYS A 38 -9.05 -18.53 4.67
CA LYS A 38 -10.18 -17.71 5.13
C LYS A 38 -9.73 -16.28 5.32
N GLN A 39 -10.63 -15.31 5.14
CA GLN A 39 -10.33 -13.91 5.42
C GLN A 39 -10.37 -13.63 6.92
N THR A 40 -9.21 -13.61 7.58
CA THR A 40 -9.10 -13.44 9.05
C THR A 40 -9.00 -11.97 9.49
N GLY A 41 -8.69 -11.06 8.55
CA GLY A 41 -8.31 -9.68 8.85
C GLY A 41 -6.85 -9.51 9.31
N LEU A 42 -6.12 -10.61 9.53
CA LEU A 42 -4.68 -10.61 9.77
C LEU A 42 -3.94 -10.95 8.48
N TRP A 43 -2.87 -10.21 8.23
CA TRP A 43 -2.04 -10.35 7.04
C TRP A 43 -0.58 -10.42 7.43
N ALA A 44 0.22 -11.13 6.63
CA ALA A 44 1.66 -11.15 6.77
C ALA A 44 2.34 -11.13 5.40
N TRP A 45 3.53 -10.54 5.35
CA TRP A 45 4.46 -10.71 4.25
C TRP A 45 5.12 -12.08 4.40
N LYS A 46 4.80 -13.00 3.48
CA LYS A 46 5.49 -14.27 3.29
C LYS A 46 6.74 -14.00 2.45
N HIS A 47 7.89 -14.42 2.95
CA HIS A 47 9.17 -14.31 2.24
C HIS A 47 9.78 -15.70 2.16
N TYR A 48 9.90 -16.24 0.94
CA TYR A 48 10.62 -17.48 0.66
C TYR A 48 12.11 -17.19 0.44
N HIS A 49 12.96 -17.76 1.28
CA HIS A 49 14.42 -17.62 1.22
C HIS A 49 14.99 -18.72 0.32
N GLN A 50 15.37 -18.38 -0.90
CA GLN A 50 15.85 -19.35 -1.89
C GLN A 50 17.18 -20.01 -1.48
N ASP A 51 17.99 -19.32 -0.68
CA ASP A 51 19.32 -19.78 -0.25
C ASP A 51 19.26 -20.98 0.71
N ASP A 52 18.26 -21.02 1.59
CA ASP A 52 18.11 -22.07 2.62
C ASP A 52 16.77 -22.83 2.54
N GLY A 53 15.90 -22.48 1.58
CA GLY A 53 14.59 -23.10 1.38
C GLY A 53 13.58 -22.79 2.48
N THR A 54 13.86 -21.84 3.38
CA THR A 54 12.96 -21.49 4.48
C THR A 54 11.92 -20.46 4.08
N THR A 55 10.82 -20.39 4.83
CA THR A 55 9.81 -19.33 4.67
C THR A 55 9.66 -18.60 5.98
N THR A 56 9.72 -17.27 5.92
CA THR A 56 9.44 -16.40 7.06
C THR A 56 8.16 -15.60 6.84
N TYR A 57 7.45 -15.32 7.93
CA TYR A 57 6.27 -14.48 7.92
C TYR A 57 6.52 -13.24 8.77
N ARG A 58 6.31 -12.06 8.20
CA ARG A 58 6.35 -10.80 8.92
C ARG A 58 4.94 -10.20 8.97
N LYS A 59 4.37 -10.11 10.16
CA LYS A 59 3.03 -9.54 10.38
C LYS A 59 2.94 -8.15 9.76
N LEU A 60 1.83 -7.87 9.08
CA LEU A 60 1.52 -6.55 8.58
C LEU A 60 1.00 -5.69 9.73
N GLU A 61 1.84 -4.82 10.25
CA GLU A 61 1.50 -3.97 11.39
C GLU A 61 1.14 -2.53 10.98
N GLY A 62 1.76 -2.02 9.91
CA GLY A 62 1.72 -0.59 9.57
C GLY A 62 0.35 -0.12 9.10
N ASP A 63 -0.41 0.48 10.01
CA ASP A 63 -1.46 1.43 9.66
C ASP A 63 -0.83 2.72 9.11
N VAL A 64 -1.55 3.40 8.21
CA VAL A 64 -1.12 4.69 7.68
C VAL A 64 -2.04 5.76 8.23
N VAL A 65 -1.44 6.72 8.94
CA VAL A 65 -2.16 7.83 9.57
C VAL A 65 -1.64 9.16 9.02
N PHE A 66 -2.55 9.92 8.44
CA PHE A 66 -2.41 11.36 8.25
C PHE A 66 -3.31 12.02 9.29
N ASP A 67 -2.73 12.84 10.15
CA ASP A 67 -3.45 13.57 11.19
C ASP A 67 -3.19 15.07 11.04
N ASP A 68 -4.26 15.82 10.74
CA ASP A 68 -4.23 17.27 10.51
C ASP A 68 -3.08 17.73 9.57
N VAL A 69 -2.86 17.01 8.46
CA VAL A 69 -1.71 17.29 7.58
C VAL A 69 -2.00 18.43 6.59
N ASP A 70 -1.26 19.52 6.73
CA ASP A 70 -1.07 20.53 5.70
C ASP A 70 0.28 20.31 5.00
N PHE A 71 0.33 20.43 3.67
CA PHE A 71 1.59 20.21 2.94
C PHE A 71 1.65 20.97 1.62
N GLY A 72 2.80 21.60 1.35
CA GLY A 72 3.22 22.14 0.06
C GLY A 72 4.66 21.72 -0.24
N TYR A 73 5.04 21.68 -1.52
CA TYR A 73 6.45 21.44 -1.90
C TYR A 73 7.36 22.63 -1.58
N ASN A 74 6.75 23.79 -1.36
CA ASN A 74 7.38 25.02 -0.88
C ASN A 74 6.36 25.83 -0.07
N ASP A 75 6.85 26.76 0.73
CA ASP A 75 6.04 27.57 1.64
C ASP A 75 5.06 28.51 0.91
N GLU A 76 5.29 28.76 -0.39
CA GLU A 76 4.47 29.65 -1.21
C GLU A 76 3.13 29.03 -1.60
N LYS A 77 3.05 27.69 -1.65
CA LYS A 77 1.85 27.00 -2.13
C LYS A 77 1.60 25.68 -1.42
N ILE A 78 0.66 25.72 -0.48
CA ILE A 78 0.06 24.55 0.13
C ILE A 78 -0.82 23.82 -0.90
N ILE A 79 -0.68 22.51 -0.97
CA ILE A 79 -1.39 21.60 -1.90
C ILE A 79 -2.42 20.75 -1.14
N LEU A 80 -2.02 20.23 0.02
CA LEU A 80 -2.86 19.45 0.90
C LEU A 80 -3.28 20.33 2.07
N HIS A 81 -4.57 20.35 2.37
CA HIS A 81 -5.15 21.15 3.43
C HIS A 81 -5.88 20.27 4.42
N ASN A 82 -5.44 20.25 5.68
CA ASN A 82 -6.02 19.47 6.77
C ASN A 82 -6.46 18.05 6.36
N ILE A 83 -5.51 17.27 5.85
CA ILE A 83 -5.77 15.90 5.43
C ILE A 83 -5.78 14.99 6.66
N LYS A 84 -6.91 14.31 6.86
CA LYS A 84 -7.09 13.24 7.85
C LYS A 84 -7.40 11.93 7.15
N ILE A 85 -6.48 10.98 7.22
CA ILE A 85 -6.63 9.66 6.60
C ILE A 85 -6.19 8.62 7.61
N TYR A 86 -7.00 7.57 7.76
CA TYR A 86 -6.65 6.40 8.55
C TYR A 86 -6.83 5.15 7.69
N ALA A 87 -5.73 4.51 7.31
CA ALA A 87 -5.73 3.27 6.56
C ALA A 87 -5.30 2.12 7.47
N LYS A 88 -6.19 1.15 7.67
CA LYS A 88 -5.89 -0.04 8.47
C LYS A 88 -4.95 -0.99 7.71
N PRO A 89 -4.18 -1.84 8.40
CA PRO A 89 -3.40 -2.89 7.75
C PRO A 89 -4.27 -3.74 6.82
N GLY A 90 -3.81 -3.91 5.58
CA GLY A 90 -4.51 -4.70 4.55
C GLY A 90 -5.73 -4.01 3.91
N GLN A 91 -6.07 -2.79 4.32
CA GLN A 91 -7.14 -2.01 3.70
C GLN A 91 -6.67 -1.43 2.37
N LYS A 92 -7.49 -1.60 1.32
CA LYS A 92 -7.29 -0.95 0.03
C LYS A 92 -8.02 0.39 0.00
N ILE A 93 -7.31 1.46 -0.33
CA ILE A 93 -7.87 2.81 -0.49
C ILE A 93 -7.56 3.29 -1.91
N ALA A 94 -8.56 3.91 -2.55
CA ALA A 94 -8.40 4.54 -3.86
C ALA A 94 -8.59 6.06 -3.74
N PHE A 95 -7.64 6.83 -4.26
CA PHE A 95 -7.74 8.28 -4.36
C PHE A 95 -8.33 8.68 -5.72
N VAL A 96 -9.47 9.36 -5.72
CA VAL A 96 -10.18 9.81 -6.94
C VAL A 96 -10.43 11.31 -6.86
N GLY A 97 -10.26 12.02 -7.97
CA GLY A 97 -10.48 13.46 -8.05
C GLY A 97 -9.81 14.10 -9.26
N ALA A 98 -10.06 15.39 -9.48
CA ALA A 98 -9.50 16.15 -10.61
C ALA A 98 -7.97 16.20 -10.61
N THR A 99 -7.37 16.48 -11.77
CA THR A 99 -5.94 16.77 -11.89
C THR A 99 -5.57 17.95 -10.97
N GLY A 100 -4.48 17.83 -10.23
CA GLY A 100 -4.04 18.87 -9.27
C GLY A 100 -4.64 18.76 -7.87
N ALA A 101 -5.60 17.86 -7.62
CA ALA A 101 -6.23 17.69 -6.30
C ALA A 101 -5.32 17.02 -5.22
N GLY A 102 -4.00 16.93 -5.43
CA GLY A 102 -3.07 16.42 -4.42
C GLY A 102 -2.92 14.89 -4.30
N LYS A 103 -3.58 14.08 -5.15
CA LYS A 103 -3.51 12.60 -5.09
C LYS A 103 -2.07 12.05 -5.11
N THR A 104 -1.27 12.49 -6.09
CA THR A 104 0.16 12.10 -6.20
C THR A 104 1.00 12.64 -5.03
N THR A 105 0.62 13.79 -4.48
CA THR A 105 1.27 14.37 -3.31
C THR A 105 1.06 13.47 -2.08
N ILE A 106 -0.16 12.98 -1.84
CA ILE A 106 -0.44 12.03 -0.76
C ILE A 106 0.40 10.75 -0.92
N THR A 107 0.47 10.18 -2.12
CA THR A 107 1.29 8.97 -2.36
C THR A 107 2.78 9.21 -2.12
N ASN A 108 3.31 10.39 -2.43
CA ASN A 108 4.70 10.74 -2.17
C ASN A 108 5.01 10.87 -0.67
N LEU A 109 4.06 11.38 0.12
CA LEU A 109 4.21 11.48 1.57
C LEU A 109 4.19 10.10 2.25
N ILE A 110 3.36 9.16 1.79
CA ILE A 110 3.36 7.77 2.28
C ILE A 110 4.73 7.11 2.09
N ASN A 111 5.36 7.36 0.94
CA ASN A 111 6.69 6.83 0.62
C ASN A 111 7.84 7.61 1.29
N ARG A 112 7.54 8.66 2.07
CA ARG A 112 8.52 9.56 2.70
C ARG A 112 9.54 10.15 1.71
N PHE A 113 9.09 10.51 0.50
CA PHE A 113 9.92 11.28 -0.42
C PHE A 113 10.04 12.76 -0.02
N TYR A 114 9.12 13.22 0.82
CA TYR A 114 9.12 14.55 1.42
C TYR A 114 8.70 14.41 2.88
N ASP A 115 9.31 15.22 3.73
CA ASP A 115 8.89 15.37 5.11
C ASP A 115 7.85 16.49 5.21
N ILE A 116 6.88 16.31 6.11
CA ILE A 116 5.94 17.37 6.50
C ILE A 116 6.69 18.42 7.32
N GLN A 117 6.39 19.70 7.09
CA GLN A 117 6.97 20.83 7.84
C GLN A 117 6.18 21.10 9.13
#